data_AF-A0A519IHW3-F1
#
_entry.id   AF-A0A519IHW3-F1
#
_cell.length_a   1.000
_cell.length_b   1.000
_cell.length_c   1.000
_cell.angle_alpha   90.00
_cell.angle_beta   90.00
_cell.angle_gamma   90.00
#
_symmetry.space_group_name_H-M   'P 1'
#
loop_
_entity.id
_entity.type
_entity.pdbx_description
1 polymer ?
#
loop_
_entity_poly.entity_id
_entity_poly.type
_entity_poly.pdbx_seq_one_letter_code
_entity_poly.pdbx_strand_id
1 'polypeptide(L)'
;MKKRSSYRPKHSANPLAYITAIQGAHKLCAHDQLTRAARVRCAVERLSDSTGDMADWRDVADALNMVEAFAHIGLVRDAREFVAEQQESMATALDRHKATGSNVLRPVECQLLRDLAATWAECLAEVTCRQYFEAEQRVVRKVQQALAKGSHGDVRVVELA
;
A
#
# COMPACT_ATOMS: atom_id res chain seq x y z
N MET A 1 6.11 36.86 -38.64
CA MET A 1 5.70 35.81 -37.68
C MET A 1 4.57 34.98 -38.27
N LYS A 2 4.76 33.67 -38.47
CA LYS A 2 3.72 32.77 -39.01
C LYS A 2 2.69 32.47 -37.89
N LYS A 3 1.41 32.76 -38.13
CA LYS A 3 0.32 32.45 -37.18
C LYS A 3 0.28 30.93 -36.95
N ARG A 4 0.47 30.47 -35.71
CA ARG A 4 0.32 29.05 -35.35
C ARG A 4 -1.16 28.67 -35.55
N SER A 5 -1.40 27.51 -36.16
CA SER A 5 -2.75 26.97 -36.36
C SER A 5 -3.46 26.86 -35.01
N SER A 6 -4.65 27.47 -34.89
CA SER A 6 -5.49 27.31 -33.70
C SER A 6 -5.96 25.87 -33.63
N TYR A 7 -5.72 25.21 -32.50
CA TYR A 7 -6.24 23.87 -32.25
C TYR A 7 -7.77 23.91 -32.28
N ARG A 8 -8.38 23.00 -33.06
CA ARG A 8 -9.81 22.71 -33.03
C ARG A 8 -9.97 21.22 -32.72
N PRO A 9 -10.51 20.85 -31.55
CA PRO A 9 -10.73 19.44 -31.24
C PRO A 9 -11.70 18.84 -32.26
N LYS A 10 -11.33 17.70 -32.85
CA LYS A 10 -12.12 17.01 -33.87
C LYS A 10 -13.37 16.32 -33.32
N HIS A 11 -13.44 16.11 -32.00
CA HIS A 11 -14.53 15.44 -31.31
C HIS A 11 -14.97 16.25 -30.10
N SER A 12 -16.25 16.20 -29.78
CA SER A 12 -16.76 16.71 -28.50
C SER A 12 -16.12 15.92 -27.36
N ALA A 13 -15.79 16.62 -26.27
CA ALA A 13 -15.24 15.96 -25.09
C ALA A 13 -16.24 14.94 -24.54
N ASN A 14 -15.76 13.73 -24.23
CA ASN A 14 -16.61 12.66 -23.68
C ASN A 14 -17.21 13.11 -22.33
N PRO A 15 -18.54 13.23 -22.20
CA PRO A 15 -19.19 13.66 -20.96
C PRO A 15 -18.84 12.79 -19.75
N LEU A 16 -18.66 11.48 -19.96
CA LEU A 16 -18.30 10.54 -18.89
C LEU A 16 -16.91 10.83 -18.32
N ALA A 17 -15.98 11.34 -19.14
CA ALA A 17 -14.63 11.66 -18.68
C ALA A 17 -14.64 12.74 -17.59
N TYR A 18 -15.57 13.70 -17.67
CA TYR A 18 -15.73 14.73 -16.64
C TYR A 18 -16.29 14.15 -15.34
N ILE A 19 -17.30 13.27 -15.43
CA ILE A 19 -17.89 12.62 -14.25
C ILE A 19 -16.83 11.78 -13.54
N THR A 20 -16.07 10.96 -14.28
CA THR A 20 -14.99 10.16 -13.71
C THR A 20 -13.88 11.02 -13.12
N ALA A 21 -13.52 12.15 -13.75
CA ALA A 21 -12.53 13.07 -13.20
C ALA A 21 -13.01 13.70 -11.88
N ILE A 22 -14.27 14.13 -11.81
CA ILE A 22 -14.88 14.68 -10.60
C ILE A 22 -14.89 13.62 -9.50
N GLN A 23 -15.39 12.41 -9.78
CA GLN A 23 -15.39 11.31 -8.82
C GLN A 23 -13.98 10.96 -8.34
N GLY A 24 -13.02 10.90 -9.26
CA GLY A 24 -11.63 10.60 -8.96
C GLY A 24 -10.92 11.66 -8.11
N ALA A 25 -11.35 12.92 -8.18
CA ALA A 25 -10.79 14.03 -7.40
C ALA A 25 -11.29 14.06 -5.95
N HIS A 26 -12.38 13.34 -5.62
CA HIS A 26 -12.85 13.25 -4.24
C HIS A 26 -11.90 12.41 -3.39
N LYS A 27 -11.72 12.81 -2.14
CA LYS A 27 -11.12 11.95 -1.11
C LYS A 27 -11.96 10.68 -0.92
N LEU A 28 -11.32 9.62 -0.43
CA LEU A 28 -12.08 8.47 0.08
C LEU A 28 -13.12 8.92 1.10
N CYS A 29 -14.28 8.26 1.10
CA CYS A 29 -15.30 8.57 2.10
C CYS A 29 -14.87 8.05 3.48
N ALA A 30 -15.37 8.66 4.55
CA ALA A 30 -15.01 8.29 5.92
C ALA A 30 -15.26 6.80 6.22
N HIS A 31 -16.32 6.22 5.65
CA HIS A 31 -16.63 4.80 5.82
C HIS A 31 -15.54 3.89 5.23
N ASP A 32 -15.04 4.20 4.02
CA ASP A 32 -13.97 3.44 3.39
C ASP A 32 -12.65 3.60 4.15
N GLN A 33 -12.33 4.83 4.58
CA GLN A 33 -11.15 5.12 5.38
C GLN A 33 -11.14 4.30 6.67
N LEU A 34 -12.24 4.34 7.43
CA LEU A 34 -12.37 3.61 8.70
C LEU A 34 -12.31 2.11 8.50
N THR A 35 -13.01 1.57 7.51
CA THR A 35 -13.05 0.12 7.25
C THR A 35 -11.67 -0.41 6.88
N ARG A 36 -10.96 0.30 5.99
CA ARG A 36 -9.62 -0.09 5.53
C ARG A 36 -8.55 0.09 6.62
N ALA A 37 -8.64 1.14 7.43
CA ALA A 37 -7.73 1.36 8.54
C ALA A 37 -7.95 0.33 9.66
N ALA A 38 -9.22 0.02 9.98
CA ALA A 38 -9.57 -0.95 11.01
C ALA A 38 -9.07 -2.36 10.68
N ARG A 39 -9.15 -2.78 9.41
CA ARG A 39 -8.63 -4.07 8.95
C ARG A 39 -7.15 -4.26 9.34
N VAL A 40 -6.30 -3.31 8.96
CA VAL A 40 -4.86 -3.35 9.24
C VAL A 40 -4.59 -3.25 10.74
N ARG A 41 -5.27 -2.34 11.44
CA ARG A 41 -5.10 -2.21 12.90
C ARG A 41 -5.44 -3.51 13.64
N CYS A 42 -6.55 -4.17 13.28
CA CYS A 42 -6.93 -5.44 13.89
C CYS A 42 -5.92 -6.56 13.59
N ALA A 43 -5.38 -6.61 12.36
CA ALA A 43 -4.33 -7.55 12.01
C ALA A 43 -3.07 -7.33 12.86
N VAL A 44 -2.64 -6.06 13.01
CA VAL A 44 -1.47 -5.70 13.83
C VAL A 44 -1.64 -6.10 15.30
N GLU A 45 -2.81 -5.87 15.89
CA GLU A 45 -3.04 -6.27 17.29
C GLU A 45 -3.08 -7.80 17.44
N ARG A 46 -3.72 -8.53 16.52
CA ARG A 46 -3.69 -10.00 16.53
C ARG A 46 -2.26 -10.56 16.41
N LEU A 47 -1.46 -10.01 15.51
CA LEU A 47 -0.05 -10.38 15.35
C LEU A 47 0.76 -10.06 16.62
N SER A 48 0.54 -8.89 17.22
CA SER A 48 1.20 -8.47 18.46
C SER A 48 0.86 -9.38 19.64
N ASP A 49 -0.39 -9.88 19.69
CA ASP A 49 -0.88 -10.82 20.70
C ASP A 49 -0.53 -12.28 20.40
N SER A 50 0.23 -12.55 19.32
CA SER A 50 0.57 -13.91 18.89
C SER A 50 -0.66 -14.79 18.58
N THR A 51 -1.79 -14.18 18.24
CA THR A 51 -3.03 -14.84 17.82
C THR A 51 -3.33 -14.70 16.34
N GLY A 52 -2.53 -13.88 15.64
CA GLY A 52 -2.68 -13.63 14.22
C GLY A 52 -2.17 -14.77 13.33
N ASP A 53 -2.70 -14.79 12.11
CA ASP A 53 -2.41 -15.82 11.11
C ASP A 53 -1.74 -15.23 9.85
N MET A 54 -1.65 -16.05 8.79
CA MET A 54 -1.06 -15.61 7.54
C MET A 54 -1.93 -14.61 6.76
N ALA A 55 -3.24 -14.56 7.01
CA ALA A 55 -4.10 -13.54 6.44
C ALA A 55 -3.81 -12.18 7.07
N ASP A 56 -3.54 -12.14 8.37
CA ASP A 56 -3.12 -10.91 9.06
C ASP A 56 -1.79 -10.37 8.50
N TRP A 57 -0.81 -11.24 8.27
CA TRP A 57 0.44 -10.86 7.61
C TRP A 57 0.23 -10.29 6.20
N ARG A 58 -0.69 -10.88 5.44
CA ARG A 58 -1.03 -10.39 4.10
C ARG A 58 -1.67 -9.00 4.16
N ASP A 59 -2.57 -8.77 5.10
CA ASP A 59 -3.23 -7.47 5.28
C ASP A 59 -2.23 -6.36 5.60
N VAL A 60 -1.25 -6.64 6.46
CA VAL A 60 -0.16 -5.72 6.79
C VAL A 60 0.75 -5.48 5.58
N ALA A 61 1.15 -6.54 4.87
CA ALA A 61 2.01 -6.43 3.70
C ALA A 61 1.36 -5.65 2.55
N ASP A 62 0.06 -5.85 2.31
CA ASP A 62 -0.71 -5.11 1.31
C ASP A 62 -0.77 -3.62 1.66
N ALA A 63 -0.97 -3.28 2.93
CA ALA A 63 -0.94 -1.89 3.39
C ALA A 63 0.44 -1.25 3.16
N LEU A 64 1.53 -1.95 3.49
CA LEU A 64 2.89 -1.46 3.26
C LEU A 64 3.18 -1.23 1.77
N ASN A 65 2.77 -2.16 0.91
CA ASN A 65 2.89 -2.00 -0.54
C ASN A 65 2.12 -0.78 -1.06
N MET A 66 0.93 -0.52 -0.51
CA MET A 66 0.15 0.66 -0.85
C MET A 66 0.83 1.95 -0.38
N VAL A 67 1.39 1.98 0.84
CA VAL A 67 2.17 3.12 1.35
C VAL A 67 3.38 3.41 0.46
N GLU A 68 4.11 2.37 0.03
CA GLU A 68 5.21 2.52 -0.94
C GLU A 68 4.72 3.08 -2.28
N ALA A 69 3.56 2.61 -2.77
CA ALA A 69 2.95 3.12 -4.00
C ALA A 69 2.50 4.59 -3.86
N PHE A 70 2.01 4.99 -2.68
CA PHE A 70 1.69 6.38 -2.36
C PHE A 70 2.91 7.28 -2.33
N ALA A 71 4.03 6.80 -1.80
CA ALA A 71 5.30 7.52 -1.85
C ALA A 71 5.74 7.78 -3.29
N HIS A 72 5.56 6.80 -4.17
CA HIS A 72 5.90 6.94 -5.59
C HIS A 72 5.09 7.99 -6.36
N ILE A 73 3.86 8.29 -5.92
CA ILE A 73 3.03 9.36 -6.51
C ILE A 73 3.17 10.69 -5.76
N GLY A 74 4.08 10.77 -4.78
CA GLY A 74 4.39 11.98 -4.02
C GLY A 74 3.41 12.31 -2.89
N LEU A 75 2.55 11.36 -2.48
CA LEU A 75 1.62 11.56 -1.36
C LEU A 75 2.34 11.46 0.00
N VAL A 76 3.29 10.53 0.11
CA VAL A 76 4.13 10.36 1.32
C VAL A 76 5.56 10.77 0.98
N ARG A 77 6.13 11.70 1.75
CA ARG A 77 7.51 12.15 1.56
C ARG A 77 8.46 11.23 2.33
N ASP A 78 9.66 11.03 1.79
CA ASP A 78 10.78 10.35 2.45
C ASP A 78 10.47 8.94 3.00
N ALA A 79 9.42 8.28 2.48
CA ALA A 79 8.98 6.97 2.94
C ALA A 79 9.94 5.81 2.60
N ARG A 80 11.05 6.06 1.92
CA ARG A 80 11.97 4.99 1.49
C ARG A 80 12.57 4.25 2.69
N GLU A 81 13.10 4.99 3.65
CA GLU A 81 13.72 4.41 4.84
C GLU A 81 12.67 3.69 5.69
N PHE A 82 11.51 4.34 5.89
CA PHE A 82 10.36 3.74 6.57
C PHE A 82 9.92 2.42 5.94
N VAL A 83 9.73 2.38 4.61
CA VAL A 83 9.31 1.16 3.90
C VAL A 83 10.36 0.06 4.03
N ALA A 84 11.65 0.40 3.88
CA ALA A 84 12.73 -0.57 3.97
C ALA A 84 12.82 -1.20 5.37
N GLU A 85 12.73 -0.38 6.43
CA GLU A 85 12.75 -0.84 7.81
C GLU A 85 11.57 -1.77 8.12
N GLN A 86 10.36 -1.42 7.65
CA GLN A 86 9.18 -2.27 7.80
C GLN A 86 9.35 -3.60 7.06
N GLN A 87 9.82 -3.58 5.81
CA GLN A 87 10.05 -4.80 5.03
C GLN A 87 11.08 -5.73 5.68
N GLU A 88 12.18 -5.17 6.18
CA GLU A 88 13.24 -5.93 6.86
C GLU A 88 12.75 -6.54 8.18
N SER A 89 12.03 -5.76 8.98
CA SER A 89 11.42 -6.21 10.24
C SER A 89 10.42 -7.35 10.02
N MET A 90 9.50 -7.20 9.06
CA MET A 90 8.52 -8.23 8.72
C MET A 90 9.19 -9.50 8.21
N ALA A 91 10.20 -9.38 7.33
CA ALA A 91 10.92 -10.53 6.81
C ALA A 91 11.69 -11.28 7.91
N THR A 92 12.33 -10.53 8.82
CA THR A 92 13.06 -11.10 9.95
C THR A 92 12.13 -11.83 10.93
N ALA A 93 10.95 -11.26 11.21
CA ALA A 93 9.94 -11.88 12.05
C ALA A 93 9.42 -13.19 11.43
N LEU A 94 9.11 -13.18 10.13
CA LEU A 94 8.63 -14.37 9.41
C LEU A 94 9.70 -15.45 9.30
N ASP A 95 10.96 -15.09 9.08
CA ASP A 95 12.08 -16.04 9.07
C ASP A 95 12.28 -16.69 10.44
N ARG A 96 12.18 -15.90 11.51
CA ARG A 96 12.26 -16.43 12.86
C ARG A 96 11.09 -17.38 13.16
N HIS A 97 9.88 -17.05 12.71
CA HIS A 97 8.74 -17.93 12.83
C HIS A 97 8.98 -19.26 12.09
N LYS A 98 9.49 -19.22 10.85
CA LYS A 98 9.86 -20.42 10.09
C LYS A 98 10.94 -21.26 10.78
N ALA A 99 11.94 -20.62 11.38
CA ALA A 99 13.06 -21.31 12.01
C ALA A 99 12.73 -21.92 13.39
N THR A 100 11.84 -21.27 14.16
CA THR A 100 11.59 -21.61 15.57
C THR A 100 10.20 -22.16 15.83
N GLY A 101 9.25 -21.98 14.91
CA GLY A 101 7.82 -22.22 15.13
C GLY A 101 7.15 -21.22 16.09
N SER A 102 7.88 -20.23 16.61
CA SER A 102 7.33 -19.19 17.49
C SER A 102 6.84 -18.01 16.68
N ASN A 103 5.57 -17.64 16.88
CA ASN A 103 4.95 -16.45 16.27
C ASN A 103 5.05 -15.20 17.17
N VAL A 104 5.84 -15.25 18.24
CA VAL A 104 5.99 -14.13 19.17
C VAL A 104 6.84 -13.02 18.53
N LEU A 105 6.25 -11.83 18.47
CA LEU A 105 6.90 -10.61 18.03
C LEU A 105 7.67 -9.94 19.18
N ARG A 106 8.78 -9.30 18.83
CA ARG A 106 9.55 -8.47 19.76
C ARG A 106 8.84 -7.13 19.95
N PRO A 107 9.00 -6.44 21.10
CA PRO A 107 8.36 -5.14 21.34
C PRO A 107 8.62 -4.11 20.24
N VAL A 108 9.84 -4.07 19.69
CA VAL A 108 10.19 -3.19 18.57
C VAL A 108 9.46 -3.53 17.28
N GLU A 109 9.25 -4.82 17.00
CA GLU A 109 8.51 -5.27 15.81
C GLU A 109 7.02 -4.91 15.95
N CYS A 110 6.44 -5.09 17.14
CA CYS A 110 5.07 -4.64 17.41
C CYS A 110 4.91 -3.13 17.23
N GLN A 111 5.88 -2.34 17.71
CA GLN A 111 5.85 -0.89 17.53
C GLN A 111 5.90 -0.50 16.06
N LEU A 112 6.82 -1.09 15.28
CA LEU A 112 6.91 -0.85 13.84
C LEU A 112 5.58 -1.16 13.13
N LEU A 113 4.95 -2.29 13.44
CA LEU A 113 3.65 -2.65 12.85
C LEU A 113 2.56 -1.63 13.20
N ARG A 114 2.56 -1.09 14.43
CA ARG A 114 1.61 -0.03 14.83
C ARG A 114 1.87 1.29 14.13
N ASP A 115 3.14 1.65 13.92
CA ASP A 115 3.53 2.85 13.18
C ASP A 115 3.08 2.75 11.71
N LEU A 116 3.17 1.55 11.12
CA LEU A 116 2.61 1.27 9.80
C LEU A 116 1.08 1.42 9.78
N ALA A 117 0.37 0.88 10.76
CA ALA A 117 -1.08 1.03 10.84
C ALA A 117 -1.51 2.50 10.97
N ALA A 118 -0.76 3.31 11.74
CA ALA A 118 -0.98 4.74 11.86
C ALA A 118 -0.73 5.48 10.55
N THR A 119 0.43 5.26 9.92
CA THR A 119 0.79 5.84 8.62
C THR A 119 -0.22 5.50 7.53
N TRP A 120 -0.71 4.25 7.52
CA TRP A 120 -1.76 3.80 6.61
C TRP A 120 -3.06 4.59 6.80
N ALA A 121 -3.49 4.80 8.03
CA ALA A 121 -4.69 5.58 8.34
C ALA A 121 -4.55 7.05 7.90
N GLU A 122 -3.38 7.65 8.10
CA GLU A 122 -3.06 9.01 7.64
C GLU A 122 -3.11 9.11 6.11
N CYS A 123 -2.53 8.14 5.40
CA CYS A 123 -2.60 8.09 3.94
C CYS A 123 -4.04 8.02 3.43
N LEU A 124 -4.88 7.18 4.05
CA LEU A 124 -6.29 7.03 3.68
C LEU A 124 -7.10 8.32 3.89
N ALA A 125 -6.75 9.13 4.89
CA ALA A 125 -7.40 10.41 5.17
C ALA A 125 -7.15 11.46 4.07
N GLU A 126 -6.02 11.36 3.37
CA GLU A 126 -5.58 12.35 2.38
C GLU A 126 -5.76 11.93 0.92
N VAL A 127 -5.75 10.63 0.65
CA VAL A 127 -5.78 10.10 -0.71
C VAL A 127 -7.12 10.33 -1.42
N THR A 128 -7.04 10.69 -2.70
CA THR A 128 -8.22 10.72 -3.58
C THR A 128 -8.56 9.34 -4.12
N CYS A 129 -9.81 9.13 -4.53
CA CYS A 129 -10.26 7.89 -5.16
C CYS A 129 -9.37 7.50 -6.35
N ARG A 130 -8.95 8.50 -7.15
CA ARG A 130 -8.05 8.27 -8.28
C ARG A 130 -6.65 7.84 -7.83
N GLN A 131 -6.06 8.53 -6.87
CA GLN A 131 -4.72 8.20 -6.37
C GLN A 131 -4.69 6.81 -5.73
N TYR A 132 -5.74 6.46 -4.98
CA TYR A 132 -5.91 5.13 -4.40
C TYR A 132 -5.90 4.06 -5.49
N PHE A 133 -6.72 4.24 -6.52
CA PHE A 133 -6.82 3.29 -7.63
C PHE A 133 -5.52 3.18 -8.44
N GLU A 134 -4.85 4.31 -8.70
CA GLU A 134 -3.55 4.31 -9.39
C GLU A 134 -2.48 3.56 -8.58
N ALA A 135 -2.46 3.74 -7.25
CA ALA A 135 -1.58 3.01 -6.35
C ALA A 135 -1.89 1.51 -6.32
N GLU A 136 -3.17 1.13 -6.22
CA GLU A 136 -3.59 -0.27 -6.23
C GLU A 136 -3.17 -0.98 -7.53
N GLN A 137 -3.40 -0.36 -8.68
CA GLN A 137 -2.93 -0.91 -9.96
C GLN A 137 -1.41 -1.04 -10.03
N ARG A 138 -0.67 -0.13 -9.40
CA ARG A 138 0.79 -0.19 -9.34
C ARG A 138 1.24 -1.38 -8.49
N VAL A 139 0.62 -1.57 -7.32
CA VAL A 139 0.88 -2.71 -6.43
C VAL A 139 0.59 -4.02 -7.16
N VAL A 140 -0.59 -4.16 -7.78
CA VAL A 140 -0.97 -5.37 -8.54
C VAL A 140 0.08 -5.69 -9.60
N ARG A 141 0.49 -4.69 -10.40
CA ARG A 141 1.53 -4.88 -11.43
C ARG A 141 2.88 -5.28 -10.82
N LYS A 142 3.28 -4.63 -9.72
CA LYS A 142 4.54 -4.93 -9.02
C LYS A 142 4.54 -6.36 -8.46
N VAL A 143 3.48 -6.76 -7.78
CA VAL A 143 3.32 -8.11 -7.22
C VAL A 143 3.31 -9.17 -8.32
N GLN A 144 2.56 -8.97 -9.40
CA GLN A 144 2.55 -9.90 -10.54
C GLN A 144 3.94 -10.04 -11.16
N GLN A 145 4.69 -8.94 -11.31
CA GLN A 145 6.05 -8.98 -11.82
C GLN A 145 7.01 -9.71 -10.87
N ALA A 146 6.87 -9.50 -9.56
CA ALA A 146 7.68 -10.17 -8.55
C ALA A 146 7.41 -11.69 -8.55
N LEU A 147 6.14 -12.10 -8.62
CA LEU A 147 5.76 -13.51 -8.70
C LEU A 147 6.23 -14.17 -10.00
N ALA A 148 6.14 -13.47 -11.14
CA ALA A 148 6.58 -14.00 -12.43
C ALA A 148 8.10 -14.13 -12.54
N LYS A 149 8.86 -13.24 -11.89
CA LYS A 149 10.32 -13.29 -11.89
C LYS A 149 10.88 -14.21 -10.82
N GLY A 150 10.16 -14.45 -9.71
CA GLY A 150 10.70 -15.09 -8.52
C GLY A 150 11.60 -14.14 -7.70
N SER A 151 12.24 -14.66 -6.66
CA SER A 151 13.19 -13.89 -5.83
C SER A 151 14.45 -13.54 -6.64
N HIS A 152 14.50 -12.34 -7.20
CA HIS A 152 15.65 -11.81 -7.94
C HIS A 152 15.97 -10.36 -7.53
N GLY A 153 17.24 -10.09 -7.22
CA GLY A 153 17.73 -8.77 -6.81
C GLY A 153 17.22 -8.38 -5.41
N ASP A 154 16.86 -7.10 -5.23
CA ASP A 154 16.37 -6.53 -3.96
C ASP A 154 14.92 -6.94 -3.61
N VAL A 155 14.27 -7.77 -4.44
CA VAL A 155 12.87 -8.18 -4.24
C VAL A 155 12.82 -9.57 -3.62
N ARG A 156 12.37 -9.61 -2.36
CA ARG A 156 12.14 -10.86 -1.64
C ARG A 156 10.66 -11.23 -1.66
N VAL A 157 10.33 -12.35 -2.33
CA VAL A 157 9.00 -12.94 -2.23
C VAL A 157 8.96 -13.83 -0.99
N VAL A 158 8.19 -13.43 0.02
CA VAL A 158 7.94 -14.27 1.17
C VAL A 158 6.71 -15.11 0.88
N GLU A 159 6.93 -16.38 0.53
CA GLU A 159 5.83 -17.35 0.44
C GLU A 159 5.24 -17.54 1.84
N LEU A 160 4.00 -17.09 1.97
CA LEU A 160 3.12 -17.32 3.11
C LEU A 160 2.42 -18.66 2.83
N ALA A 161 3.05 -19.75 3.28
CA ALA A 161 2.52 -21.12 3.14
C ALA A 161 1.32 -21.35 4.08
#